data_AF-A0A2N1IEU8-F1
#
_entry.id   AF-A0A2N1IEU8-F1
#
_cell.length_a   1.000
_cell.length_b   1.000
_cell.length_c   1.000
_cell.angle_alpha   90.00
_cell.angle_beta   90.00
_cell.angle_gamma   90.00
#
_symmetry.space_group_name_H-M   'P 1'
#
loop_
_entity.id
_entity.type
_entity.pdbx_description
1 polymer ?
#
loop_
_entity_poly.entity_id
_entity_poly.type
_entity_poly.pdbx_seq_one_letter_code
_entity_poly.pdbx_strand_id
1 'polypeptide(L)' 'MEFNTPQAIRKIKLSPKSNILVDGKHQCKLQAMSFALKYHKIDVTETLGELTIKGIVPVGG' A
#
# COMPACT_ATOMS: atom_id res chain seq x y z
N MET A 1 -9.86 0.85 -0.12
CA MET A 1 -10.36 -0.30 0.68
C MET A 1 -9.36 -0.59 1.78
N GLU A 2 -9.81 -0.80 3.02
CA GLU A 2 -8.92 -1.06 4.16
C GLU A 2 -8.48 -2.52 4.23
N PHE A 3 -7.18 -2.74 4.39
CA PHE A 3 -6.57 -4.06 4.52
C PHE A 3 -5.64 -4.10 5.73
N ASN A 4 -5.58 -5.28 6.37
CA ASN A 4 -4.53 -5.55 7.35
C ASN A 4 -3.17 -5.67 6.64
N THR A 5 -2.08 -5.43 7.36
CA THR A 5 -0.69 -5.47 6.84
C THR A 5 -0.40 -6.64 5.88
N PRO A 6 -0.63 -7.93 6.24
CA PRO A 6 -0.31 -9.03 5.34
C PRO A 6 -1.19 -9.05 4.08
N GLN A 7 -2.46 -8.65 4.18
CA GLN A 7 -3.37 -8.59 3.04
C GLN A 7 -2.97 -7.46 2.08
N ALA A 8 -2.59 -6.29 2.62
CA ALA A 8 -2.10 -5.17 1.83
C ALA A 8 -0.83 -5.54 1.05
N ILE A 9 0.16 -6.15 1.73
CA ILE A 9 1.41 -6.62 1.10
C ILE A 9 1.12 -7.60 -0.03
N ARG A 10 0.20 -8.56 0.20
CA ARG A 10 -0.20 -9.52 -0.83
C ARG A 10 -0.82 -8.82 -2.05
N LYS A 11 -1.70 -7.83 -1.82
CA LYS A 11 -2.30 -7.02 -2.89
C LYS A 11 -1.26 -6.24 -3.69
N ILE A 12 -0.33 -5.57 -3.00
CA ILE A 12 0.75 -4.79 -3.62
C ILE A 12 1.64 -5.68 -4.49
N LYS A 13 1.99 -6.88 -3.99
CA LYS A 13 2.80 -7.86 -4.71
C LYS A 13 2.10 -8.38 -5.97
N LEU A 14 0.82 -8.73 -5.86
CA LEU A 14 0.03 -9.30 -6.95
C LEU A 14 -0.47 -8.25 -7.96
N SER A 15 -0.45 -6.97 -7.61
CA SER A 15 -0.94 -5.92 -8.50
C SER A 15 -0.12 -5.88 -9.79
N PRO A 16 -0.77 -5.90 -10.98
CA PRO A 16 -0.08 -5.74 -12.26
C PRO A 16 0.33 -4.28 -12.52
N LYS A 17 -0.11 -3.33 -11.68
CA LYS A 17 0.18 -1.92 -11.85
C LYS A 17 1.66 -1.64 -11.58
N SER A 18 2.28 -0.93 -12.51
CA SER A 18 3.62 -0.38 -12.38
C SER A 18 3.61 0.94 -11.63
N ASN A 19 2.52 1.70 -11.74
CA ASN A 19 2.39 3.01 -11.13
C ASN A 19 1.81 2.89 -9.72
N ILE A 20 2.64 3.16 -8.69
CA ILE A 20 2.26 3.00 -7.29
C ILE A 20 2.48 4.33 -6.56
N LEU A 21 1.42 4.84 -5.97
CA LEU A 21 1.40 6.06 -5.16
C LEU A 21 1.29 5.69 -3.69
N VAL A 22 2.37 5.87 -2.94
CA VAL A 22 2.38 5.71 -1.49
C VAL A 22 2.33 7.11 -0.88
N ASP A 23 1.25 7.41 -0.16
CA ASP A 23 1.04 8.71 0.49
C ASP A 23 1.26 9.91 -0.46
N GLY A 24 0.75 9.79 -1.69
CA GLY A 24 0.87 10.81 -2.73
C GLY A 24 2.23 10.88 -3.45
N LYS A 25 3.19 10.00 -3.14
CA LYS A 25 4.49 9.93 -3.82
C LYS A 25 4.61 8.67 -4.66
N HIS A 26 5.17 8.80 -5.86
CA HIS A 26 5.50 7.63 -6.68
C HIS A 26 6.61 6.82 -6.02
N GLN A 27 6.34 5.54 -5.81
CA GLN A 27 7.27 4.60 -5.19
C GLN A 27 7.25 3.27 -5.94
N CYS A 28 8.26 2.45 -5.72
CA CYS A 28 8.28 1.09 -6.25
C CYS A 28 7.50 0.12 -5.33
N LYS A 29 7.21 -1.09 -5.85
CA LYS A 29 6.53 -2.15 -5.08
C LYS A 29 7.22 -2.47 -3.75
N LEU A 30 8.55 -2.47 -3.74
CA LEU A 30 9.32 -2.77 -2.54
C LEU A 30 9.10 -1.72 -1.45
N GLN A 31 9.18 -0.44 -1.81
CA GLN A 31 8.92 0.68 -0.89
C GLN A 31 7.47 0.68 -0.40
N ALA A 32 6.51 0.36 -1.26
CA ALA A 32 5.11 0.19 -0.88
C ALA A 32 4.90 -0.94 0.14
N MET A 33 5.56 -2.09 -0.03
CA MET A 33 5.52 -3.19 0.95
C MET A 33 6.20 -2.81 2.27
N SER A 34 7.34 -2.13 2.22
CA SER A 34 8.04 -1.63 3.42
C SER A 34 7.20 -0.59 4.16
N PHE A 35 6.47 0.26 3.44
CA PHE A 35 5.53 1.20 4.03
C PHE A 35 4.38 0.47 4.72
N ALA A 36 3.80 -0.54 4.08
CA ALA A 36 2.75 -1.36 4.68
C ALA A 36 3.15 -1.94 6.04
N LEU A 37 4.39 -2.39 6.21
CA LEU A 37 4.88 -2.93 7.49
C LEU A 37 4.83 -1.95 8.67
N LYS A 38 4.78 -0.64 8.41
CA LYS A 38 4.70 0.39 9.46
C LYS A 38 3.28 0.61 9.99
N TYR A 39 2.28 -0.04 9.41
CA TYR A 39 0.86 0.17 9.74
C TYR A 39 0.14 -1.16 9.96
N HIS A 40 -0.69 -1.24 11.00
CA HIS A 40 -1.62 -2.35 11.24
C HIS A 40 -2.74 -2.40 10.19
N LYS A 41 -3.21 -1.22 9.76
CA LYS A 41 -4.24 -1.07 8.72
C LYS A 41 -3.80 -0.08 7.66
N ILE A 42 -4.03 -0.44 6.40
CA ILE A 42 -3.60 0.30 5.22
C ILE A 42 -4.78 0.37 4.26
N ASP A 43 -5.06 1.55 3.73
CA ASP A 43 -5.96 1.70 2.59
C ASP A 43 -5.18 1.40 1.31
N VAL A 44 -5.66 0.40 0.56
CA VAL A 44 -5.18 0.13 -0.80
C VAL A 44 -6.35 0.36 -1.75
N THR A 45 -6.19 1.34 -2.62
CA THR A 45 -7.19 1.73 -3.61
C THR A 45 -6.56 1.69 -4.99
N GLU A 46 -7.18 0.93 -5.88
CA GLU A 46 -6.73 0.79 -7.27
C GLU A 46 -7.63 1.69 -8.14
N THR A 47 -7.00 2.65 -8.82
CA THR A 47 -7.64 3.55 -9.77
C THR A 47 -7.24 3.17 -11.19
N LEU A 48 -7.84 3.80 -12.20
CA LEU A 48 -7.54 3.55 -13.62
C LEU A 48 -6.06 3.83 -13.93
N GLY A 49 -5.25 2.79 -13.81
CA GLY A 49 -3.82 2.80 -14.15
C GLY A 49 -2.86 2.81 -12.96
N GLU A 50 -3.35 3.05 -11.74
CA GLU A 50 -2.50 3.34 -10.58
C GLU A 50 -2.95 2.61 -9.31
N LEU A 51 -2.00 2.28 -8.45
CA LEU A 51 -2.25 1.69 -7.14
C LEU A 51 -1.91 2.72 -6.06
N THR A 52 -2.91 3.24 -5.37
CA THR A 52 -2.74 4.18 -4.25
C THR A 52 -2.74 3.44 -2.92
N ILE A 53 -1.80 3.80 -2.05
CA ILE A 53 -1.55 3.17 -0.75
C ILE A 53 -1.44 4.27 0.31
N LYS A 54 -2.26 4.18 1.36
CA LYS A 54 -2.25 5.11 2.50
C LYS A 54 -2.27 4.34 3.80
N GLY A 55 -1.46 4.74 4.77
CA GLY A 55 -1.46 4.16 6.10
C GLY A 55 -2.62 4.71 6.92
N ILE A 56 -3.33 3.85 7.66
CA ILE A 56 -4.47 4.25 8.49
C ILE A 56 -4.11 4.17 9.97
N VAL A 57 -3.67 2.98 10.42
CA VAL A 57 -3.33 2.73 11.83
C VAL A 57 -1.85 2.38 11.93
N PRO A 58 -0.99 3.23 12.49
CA PRO A 58 0.44 2.96 12.61
C PRO A 58 0.72 1.86 13.64
N VAL A 59 1.83 1.13 13.46
CA VAL A 59 2.35 0.19 14.47
C VAL A 59 3.22 0.97 15.45
N GLY A 60 2.84 0.97 16.73
CA GLY A 60 3.60 1.65 17.80
C GLY A 60 3.16 3.08 18.13
N GLY A 61 1.87 3.39 17.90
CA GLY A 61 1.22 4.60 18.41
C GLY A 61 0.70 4.43 19.82
#